data_AF-A0A6I7Q829-F1
#
_entry.id   AF-A0A6I7Q829-F1
#
_cell.length_a   1.000
_cell.length_b   1.000
_cell.length_c   1.000
_cell.angle_alpha   90.00
_cell.angle_beta   90.00
_cell.angle_gamma   90.00
#
_symmetry.space_group_name_H-M   'P 1'
#
loop_
_entity.id
_entity.type
_entity.pdbx_description
1 polymer ?
#
loop_
_entity_poly.entity_id
_entity_poly.type
_entity_poly.pdbx_seq_one_letter_code
_entity_poly.pdbx_strand_id
1 'polypeptide(L)'
;MLGNSFVDVAAVGGHAALLERVMREARAVFAVAALVSGGALLAAPPPVAIRSIELPSHAGAPPPSRYPPLLSPAEVVTVAIPARPAAGLVGSHPVAEQPDAQHIGRGHALPARVFTPGDWWPSADGGAVLGVRIDAPGAVGLRVSLARSQLPASASLRLFGRADTQAEAISGAEIAGATAAGVYWSPPVAGDSITLEILLPPGVSAPAKLRLPRLSHLARWPWATDDPDLDRPARCAKPLPASQDLTVLARATVRLLVTDPDGASRVCTGVLLNSTPPTFTPYLLTAAHCVSTPAQAASLAIGWLTASGVVSAPGAAALRYTLPHTDTSLLRLRQPPPTGVVLAGWSTLPVSGDTPLITLHRPRGQPNRYARGALIESIHCAEVDLCEADAEPRSTHLLRIDWATGCTAAGSSGAGLYDASGRLVGVLSGGYRPFGPADFGEFATTYRRGRLWRWLGPPPP
;
A
#
# COMPACT_ATOMS: atom_id res chain seq x y z
N MET A 1 -4.74 35.31 -92.98
CA MET A 1 -6.21 35.35 -92.81
C MET A 1 -6.47 35.11 -91.32
N LEU A 2 -6.39 36.13 -90.46
CA LEU A 2 -7.47 37.07 -90.07
C LEU A 2 -8.73 36.36 -89.55
N GLY A 3 -9.08 36.61 -88.28
CA GLY A 3 -10.44 36.40 -87.77
C GLY A 3 -10.55 36.01 -86.29
N ASN A 4 -10.56 37.02 -85.40
CA ASN A 4 -10.98 36.94 -84.00
C ASN A 4 -12.41 36.38 -83.84
N SER A 5 -12.70 35.75 -82.69
CA SER A 5 -13.99 35.90 -81.99
C SER A 5 -13.84 35.55 -80.50
N PHE A 6 -14.07 36.56 -79.66
CA PHE A 6 -14.28 36.52 -78.21
C PHE A 6 -15.57 35.76 -77.83
N VAL A 7 -15.63 35.20 -76.61
CA VAL A 7 -16.78 34.90 -75.71
C VAL A 7 -16.29 33.84 -74.69
N ASP A 8 -16.50 33.86 -73.37
CA ASP A 8 -17.14 34.80 -72.44
C ASP A 8 -16.54 34.64 -71.03
N VAL A 9 -16.38 35.75 -70.33
CA VAL A 9 -15.99 35.82 -68.92
C VAL A 9 -17.27 35.74 -68.08
N ALA A 10 -17.76 34.52 -67.81
CA ALA A 10 -19.00 34.35 -67.04
C ALA A 10 -18.97 33.23 -65.98
N ALA A 11 -17.82 32.63 -65.68
CA ALA A 11 -17.76 31.47 -64.75
C ALA A 11 -16.97 31.70 -63.45
N VAL A 12 -16.45 32.91 -63.18
CA VAL A 12 -15.60 33.17 -62.00
C VAL A 12 -16.31 34.03 -60.93
N GLY A 13 -17.46 34.64 -61.23
CA GLY A 13 -18.18 35.52 -60.29
C GLY A 13 -19.09 34.81 -59.27
N GLY A 14 -19.46 33.54 -59.49
CA GLY A 14 -20.45 32.83 -58.66
C GLY A 14 -19.92 32.27 -57.34
N HIS A 15 -18.65 31.87 -57.26
CA HIS A 15 -18.09 31.21 -56.07
C HIS A 15 -17.58 32.20 -55.01
N ALA A 16 -17.16 33.40 -55.39
CA ALA A 16 -16.73 34.42 -54.43
C ALA A 16 -17.91 35.04 -53.65
N ALA A 17 -19.06 35.22 -54.30
CA ALA A 17 -20.27 35.76 -53.67
C ALA A 17 -20.93 34.78 -52.68
N LEU A 18 -20.80 33.46 -52.90
CA LEU A 18 -21.30 32.44 -51.98
C LEU A 18 -20.41 32.33 -50.73
N LEU A 19 -19.07 32.42 -50.88
CA LEU A 19 -18.14 32.44 -49.75
C LEU A 19 -18.29 33.70 -48.89
N GLU A 20 -18.51 34.87 -49.49
CA GLU A 20 -18.74 36.09 -48.71
C GLU A 20 -20.07 36.09 -47.93
N ARG A 21 -21.14 35.45 -48.44
CA ARG A 21 -22.40 35.28 -47.70
C ARG A 21 -22.26 34.33 -46.53
N VAL A 22 -21.62 33.17 -46.73
CA VAL A 22 -21.37 32.19 -45.67
C VAL A 22 -20.47 32.76 -44.56
N MET A 23 -19.46 33.58 -44.93
CA MET A 23 -18.58 34.22 -43.96
C MET A 23 -19.24 35.42 -43.22
N ARG A 24 -20.23 36.08 -43.82
CA ARG A 24 -21.01 37.15 -43.16
C ARG A 24 -22.03 36.60 -42.18
N GLU A 25 -22.70 35.49 -42.51
CA GLU A 25 -23.63 34.83 -41.59
C GLU A 25 -22.91 34.09 -40.45
N ALA A 26 -21.71 33.53 -40.69
CA ALA A 26 -20.86 32.97 -39.63
C ALA A 26 -20.37 34.03 -38.63
N ARG A 27 -20.14 35.27 -39.06
CA ARG A 27 -19.77 36.39 -38.16
C ARG A 27 -20.97 36.96 -37.38
N ALA A 28 -22.19 36.88 -37.90
CA ALA A 28 -23.39 37.33 -37.20
C ALA A 28 -23.82 36.34 -36.10
N VAL A 29 -23.65 35.03 -36.32
CA VAL A 29 -23.92 34.00 -35.30
C VAL A 29 -22.90 34.06 -34.15
N PHE A 30 -21.67 34.52 -34.40
CA PHE A 30 -20.66 34.72 -33.34
C PHE A 30 -20.79 36.03 -32.56
N ALA A 31 -21.54 37.03 -33.05
CA ALA A 31 -21.67 38.33 -32.39
C ALA A 31 -22.88 38.45 -31.44
N VAL A 32 -23.88 37.55 -31.54
CA VAL A 32 -25.07 37.57 -30.64
C VAL A 32 -24.94 36.60 -29.47
N ALA A 33 -23.97 35.68 -29.48
CA ALA A 33 -23.64 34.83 -28.33
C ALA A 33 -22.66 35.48 -27.33
N ALA A 34 -22.26 36.74 -27.55
CA ALA A 34 -21.27 37.45 -26.73
C ALA A 34 -21.86 38.38 -25.64
N LEU A 35 -23.18 38.36 -25.42
CA LEU A 35 -23.84 39.27 -24.45
C LEU A 35 -24.77 38.61 -23.43
N VAL A 36 -24.86 37.27 -23.39
CA VAL A 36 -25.45 36.53 -22.25
C VAL A 36 -24.55 35.37 -21.88
N SER A 37 -23.36 35.70 -21.42
CA SER A 37 -22.62 34.85 -20.50
C SER A 37 -21.69 35.77 -19.74
N GLY A 38 -22.17 36.24 -18.59
CA GLY A 38 -21.29 36.54 -17.47
C GLY A 38 -20.59 35.24 -17.08
N GLY A 39 -19.67 34.79 -17.93
CA GLY A 39 -18.70 33.77 -17.61
C GLY A 39 -17.80 34.43 -16.59
N ALA A 40 -18.11 34.24 -15.32
CA ALA A 40 -17.05 34.16 -14.34
C ALA A 40 -16.01 33.23 -14.98
N LEU A 41 -14.80 33.75 -15.25
CA LEU A 41 -13.65 32.87 -15.32
C LEU A 41 -13.72 32.11 -13.99
N LEU A 42 -14.21 30.87 -14.02
CA LEU A 42 -14.12 29.97 -12.90
C LEU A 42 -12.62 29.79 -12.72
N ALA A 43 -12.04 30.60 -11.83
CA ALA A 43 -10.68 30.44 -11.39
C ALA A 43 -10.54 28.96 -11.04
N ALA A 44 -9.59 28.28 -11.69
CA ALA A 44 -9.21 26.93 -11.36
C ALA A 44 -9.12 26.83 -9.82
N PRO A 45 -9.91 25.97 -9.14
CA PRO A 45 -9.83 25.84 -7.69
C PRO A 45 -8.37 25.64 -7.26
N PRO A 46 -7.93 26.32 -6.20
CA PRO A 46 -6.52 26.37 -5.86
C PRO A 46 -5.99 24.99 -5.45
N PRO A 47 -4.69 24.73 -5.65
CA PRO A 47 -4.02 23.56 -5.10
C PRO A 47 -4.31 23.41 -3.61
N VAL A 48 -4.49 22.16 -3.17
CA VAL A 48 -4.94 21.85 -1.81
C VAL A 48 -3.74 21.46 -0.97
N ALA A 49 -3.67 22.00 0.24
CA ALA A 49 -2.65 21.67 1.22
C ALA A 49 -3.31 21.47 2.59
N ILE A 50 -3.13 20.30 3.18
CA ILE A 50 -3.73 19.96 4.48
C ILE A 50 -2.63 19.62 5.50
N ARG A 51 -2.92 19.81 6.79
CA ARG A 51 -1.99 19.50 7.88
C ARG A 51 -2.19 18.07 8.40
N SER A 52 -1.14 17.52 8.99
CA SER A 52 -1.21 16.27 9.73
C SER A 52 -2.10 16.41 10.96
N ILE A 53 -2.76 15.32 11.35
CA ILE A 53 -3.62 15.26 12.53
C ILE A 53 -3.33 14.00 13.33
N GLU A 54 -3.25 14.12 14.65
CA GLU A 54 -3.13 12.96 15.53
C GLU A 54 -4.51 12.32 15.73
N LEU A 55 -4.59 10.99 15.64
CA LEU A 55 -5.84 10.29 15.88
C LEU A 55 -6.26 10.46 17.35
N PRO A 56 -7.53 10.83 17.63
CA PRO A 56 -8.03 10.91 19.00
C PRO A 56 -7.82 9.61 19.76
N SER A 57 -7.59 9.72 21.07
CA SER A 57 -7.29 8.60 21.99
C SER A 57 -8.39 7.54 22.16
N HIS A 58 -9.51 7.66 21.43
CA HIS A 58 -10.70 6.81 21.56
C HIS A 58 -10.84 5.77 20.43
N ALA A 59 -9.77 5.50 19.68
CA ALA A 59 -9.82 4.63 18.49
C ALA A 59 -8.79 3.48 18.50
N GLY A 60 -8.18 3.16 19.63
CA GLY A 60 -7.31 1.98 19.72
C GLY A 60 -8.14 0.69 19.81
N ALA A 61 -7.89 -0.28 18.92
CA ALA A 61 -8.33 -1.64 19.18
C ALA A 61 -7.72 -2.10 20.53
N PRO A 62 -8.49 -2.75 21.41
CA PRO A 62 -7.92 -3.35 22.62
C PRO A 62 -6.79 -4.31 22.22
N PRO A 63 -5.74 -4.44 23.05
CA PRO A 63 -4.69 -5.41 22.77
C PRO A 63 -5.31 -6.80 22.60
N PRO A 64 -4.77 -7.63 21.70
CA PRO A 64 -5.29 -8.98 21.51
C PRO A 64 -5.27 -9.74 22.82
N SER A 65 -6.40 -10.36 23.17
CA SER A 65 -6.49 -11.24 24.33
C SER A 65 -5.51 -12.41 24.16
N ARG A 66 -4.71 -12.65 25.20
CA ARG A 66 -3.70 -13.71 25.27
C ARG A 66 -4.24 -14.86 26.11
N TYR A 67 -4.23 -16.07 25.55
CA TYR A 67 -4.74 -17.27 26.22
C TYR A 67 -3.70 -18.39 26.20
N PRO A 68 -3.62 -19.25 27.23
CA PRO A 68 -2.82 -20.48 27.14
C PRO A 68 -3.37 -21.42 26.05
N PRO A 69 -2.53 -22.31 25.49
CA PRO A 69 -2.98 -23.38 24.60
C PRO A 69 -4.08 -24.23 25.24
N LEU A 70 -5.07 -24.64 24.45
CA LEU A 70 -6.19 -25.48 24.91
C LEU A 70 -5.91 -26.97 24.75
N LEU A 71 -5.15 -27.35 23.73
CA LEU A 71 -4.88 -28.75 23.41
C LEU A 71 -3.48 -29.16 23.84
N SER A 72 -3.35 -30.40 24.30
CA SER A 72 -2.05 -31.03 24.51
C SER A 72 -1.37 -31.32 23.17
N PRO A 73 -0.04 -31.48 23.13
CA PRO A 73 0.68 -31.80 21.88
C PRO A 73 0.21 -33.08 21.17
N ALA A 74 -0.40 -34.04 21.89
CA ALA A 74 -0.93 -35.28 21.32
C ALA A 74 -2.28 -35.09 20.60
N GLU A 75 -3.03 -34.05 20.96
CA GLU A 75 -4.34 -33.70 20.40
C GLU A 75 -4.23 -32.80 19.17
N VAL A 76 -3.02 -32.29 18.90
CA VAL A 76 -2.72 -31.38 17.78
C VAL A 76 -2.21 -32.16 16.58
N VAL A 77 -2.87 -32.02 15.43
CA VAL A 77 -2.38 -32.70 14.24
C VAL A 77 -1.20 -31.94 13.62
N THR A 78 -0.10 -32.65 13.40
CA THR A 78 1.13 -32.08 12.85
C THR A 78 1.19 -32.23 11.33
N VAL A 79 1.51 -31.14 10.64
CA VAL A 79 1.80 -31.07 9.20
C VAL A 79 3.23 -30.58 9.03
N ALA A 80 4.13 -31.44 8.54
CA ALA A 80 5.52 -31.07 8.31
C ALA A 80 5.73 -30.62 6.86
N ILE A 81 6.46 -29.52 6.66
CA ILE A 81 6.98 -29.11 5.36
C ILE A 81 8.43 -29.60 5.23
N PRO A 82 8.84 -30.18 4.09
CA PRO A 82 10.22 -30.59 3.87
C PRO A 82 11.20 -29.44 4.11
N ALA A 83 12.27 -29.72 4.86
CA ALA A 83 13.35 -28.75 5.04
C ALA A 83 13.97 -28.38 3.69
N ARG A 84 14.13 -27.08 3.44
CA ARG A 84 14.92 -26.56 2.32
C ARG A 84 15.83 -25.46 2.85
N PRO A 85 17.10 -25.36 2.38
CA PRO A 85 18.00 -24.32 2.82
C PRO A 85 17.41 -22.93 2.50
N ALA A 86 17.52 -22.00 3.45
CA ALA A 86 17.07 -20.61 3.30
C ALA A 86 17.90 -19.78 2.29
N ALA A 87 18.96 -20.38 1.72
CA ALA A 87 19.86 -19.75 0.78
C ALA A 87 19.10 -19.24 -0.48
N GLY A 88 19.27 -17.95 -0.78
CA GLY A 88 18.67 -17.28 -1.95
C GLY A 88 17.29 -16.66 -1.75
N LEU A 89 16.75 -16.62 -0.51
CA LEU A 89 15.45 -15.99 -0.20
C LEU A 89 15.55 -14.50 0.15
N VAL A 90 16.71 -14.09 0.63
CA VAL A 90 17.03 -12.72 1.01
C VAL A 90 17.82 -12.12 -0.13
N GLY A 91 17.14 -11.39 -0.99
CA GLY A 91 17.75 -10.78 -2.16
C GLY A 91 17.05 -9.49 -2.55
N SER A 92 17.84 -8.59 -3.11
CA SER A 92 17.40 -7.57 -4.06
C SER A 92 18.06 -7.96 -5.38
N HIS A 93 17.32 -8.04 -6.48
CA HIS A 93 17.92 -8.43 -7.77
C HIS A 93 19.02 -7.42 -8.16
N PRO A 94 20.23 -7.87 -8.56
CA PRO A 94 21.27 -6.95 -9.00
C PRO A 94 21.06 -6.57 -10.46
N VAL A 95 20.07 -5.71 -10.77
CA VAL A 95 19.96 -5.01 -12.06
C VAL A 95 19.33 -3.62 -11.85
N ALA A 96 19.74 -2.67 -12.68
CA ALA A 96 19.40 -1.24 -12.72
C ALA A 96 17.88 -0.91 -12.73
N GLU A 97 17.59 0.34 -12.35
CA GLU A 97 16.33 1.10 -12.56
C GLU A 97 15.00 0.59 -12.00
N GLN A 98 14.89 -0.63 -11.44
CA GLN A 98 13.58 -1.17 -11.06
C GLN A 98 13.15 -1.00 -9.58
N PRO A 99 11.84 -0.83 -9.33
CA PRO A 99 11.24 -0.80 -7.99
C PRO A 99 11.31 -2.19 -7.34
N ASP A 100 12.33 -2.42 -6.52
CA ASP A 100 12.61 -3.75 -5.94
C ASP A 100 12.14 -3.81 -4.48
N ALA A 101 10.98 -4.45 -4.26
CA ALA A 101 10.47 -4.71 -2.92
C ALA A 101 11.38 -5.71 -2.18
N GLN A 102 11.57 -5.53 -0.87
CA GLN A 102 12.42 -6.44 -0.12
C GLN A 102 11.67 -7.75 0.18
N HIS A 103 11.94 -8.80 -0.60
CA HIS A 103 11.45 -10.14 -0.30
C HIS A 103 12.09 -10.67 0.98
N ILE A 104 11.26 -11.31 1.82
CA ILE A 104 11.64 -11.88 3.11
C ILE A 104 11.02 -13.27 3.36
N GLY A 105 10.13 -13.75 2.48
CA GLY A 105 9.51 -15.05 2.65
C GLY A 105 9.09 -15.70 1.34
N ARG A 106 8.95 -17.02 1.37
CA ARG A 106 8.55 -17.86 0.23
C ARG A 106 7.28 -18.63 0.57
N GLY A 107 6.43 -18.76 -0.44
CA GLY A 107 5.21 -19.55 -0.35
C GLY A 107 5.45 -21.05 -0.50
N HIS A 108 4.71 -21.84 0.28
CA HIS A 108 4.60 -23.28 0.16
C HIS A 108 3.13 -23.66 -0.02
N ALA A 109 2.86 -24.58 -0.94
CA ALA A 109 1.59 -25.29 -0.96
C ALA A 109 1.58 -26.27 0.21
N LEU A 110 0.57 -26.20 1.06
CA LEU A 110 0.39 -27.20 2.10
C LEU A 110 -0.26 -28.45 1.50
N PRO A 111 0.03 -29.65 2.06
CA PRO A 111 -0.65 -30.87 1.66
C PRO A 111 -2.17 -30.68 1.69
N ALA A 112 -2.89 -31.31 0.74
CA ALA A 112 -4.35 -31.22 0.65
C ALA A 112 -5.06 -32.03 1.75
N ARG A 113 -4.64 -31.88 3.01
CA ARG A 113 -5.36 -32.42 4.15
C ARG A 113 -6.67 -31.65 4.32
N VAL A 114 -7.75 -32.40 4.46
CA VAL A 114 -9.09 -31.87 4.72
C VAL A 114 -9.43 -32.28 6.14
N PHE A 115 -9.70 -31.30 6.99
CA PHE A 115 -10.17 -31.57 8.34
C PHE A 115 -11.69 -31.74 8.30
N THR A 116 -12.16 -32.78 9.00
CA THR A 116 -13.54 -33.23 9.07
C THR A 116 -14.04 -33.16 10.52
N PRO A 117 -15.35 -33.32 10.79
CA PRO A 117 -15.86 -33.28 12.17
C PRO A 117 -15.17 -34.25 13.15
N GLY A 118 -14.59 -35.36 12.68
CA GLY A 118 -13.85 -36.31 13.53
C GLY A 118 -12.46 -35.83 13.99
N ASP A 119 -11.93 -34.76 13.42
CA ASP A 119 -10.65 -34.15 13.83
C ASP A 119 -10.81 -33.17 15.02
N TRP A 120 -12.04 -32.92 15.48
CA TRP A 120 -12.35 -31.93 16.51
C TRP A 120 -12.48 -32.56 17.89
N TRP A 121 -11.88 -31.94 18.89
CA TRP A 121 -11.99 -32.31 20.29
C TRP A 121 -13.13 -31.55 20.98
N PRO A 122 -13.83 -32.14 21.95
CA PRO A 122 -14.76 -31.39 22.79
C PRO A 122 -14.00 -30.35 23.62
N SER A 123 -14.57 -29.15 23.74
CA SER A 123 -14.03 -28.10 24.61
C SER A 123 -14.69 -28.13 25.99
N ALA A 124 -14.03 -27.57 27.01
CA ALA A 124 -14.56 -27.48 28.38
C ALA A 124 -15.92 -26.74 28.47
N ASP A 125 -16.15 -25.78 27.58
CA ASP A 125 -17.38 -24.97 27.56
C ASP A 125 -18.54 -25.63 26.79
N GLY A 126 -18.36 -26.86 26.30
CA GLY A 126 -19.38 -27.58 25.51
C GLY A 126 -19.36 -27.28 24.00
N GLY A 127 -18.37 -26.53 23.53
CA GLY A 127 -18.04 -26.34 22.12
C GLY A 127 -17.05 -27.39 21.59
N ALA A 128 -16.34 -27.06 20.50
CA ALA A 128 -15.35 -27.94 19.88
C ALA A 128 -14.05 -27.19 19.51
N VAL A 129 -12.91 -27.87 19.53
CA VAL A 129 -11.59 -27.31 19.19
C VAL A 129 -10.87 -28.19 18.18
N LEU A 130 -10.31 -27.59 17.15
CA LEU A 130 -9.36 -28.22 16.22
C LEU A 130 -7.97 -27.64 16.42
N GLY A 131 -6.99 -28.50 16.67
CA GLY A 131 -5.57 -28.14 16.76
C GLY A 131 -4.78 -28.59 15.54
N VAL A 132 -4.06 -27.66 14.91
CA VAL A 132 -3.16 -27.95 13.78
C VAL A 132 -1.82 -27.28 14.01
N ARG A 133 -0.74 -28.05 14.04
CA ARG A 133 0.62 -27.53 14.04
C ARG A 133 1.25 -27.72 12.68
N ILE A 134 1.84 -26.66 12.14
CA ILE A 134 2.64 -26.73 10.92
C ILE A 134 4.10 -26.50 11.31
N ASP A 135 4.96 -27.48 11.02
CA ASP A 135 6.40 -27.40 11.24
C ASP A 135 7.10 -27.11 9.89
N ALA A 136 7.91 -26.06 9.85
CA ALA A 136 8.65 -25.62 8.67
C ALA A 136 10.10 -25.25 9.07
N PRO A 137 10.99 -26.26 9.16
CA PRO A 137 12.36 -26.08 9.63
C PRO A 137 13.10 -24.97 8.88
N GLY A 138 13.82 -24.13 9.64
CA GLY A 138 14.62 -23.03 9.11
C GLY A 138 13.86 -21.70 8.91
N ALA A 139 12.56 -21.67 9.20
CA ALA A 139 11.83 -20.41 9.20
C ALA A 139 12.13 -19.58 10.46
N VAL A 140 12.27 -18.28 10.28
CA VAL A 140 12.35 -17.29 11.37
C VAL A 140 10.94 -16.86 11.82
N GLY A 141 9.96 -17.01 10.94
CA GLY A 141 8.55 -16.84 11.27
C GLY A 141 7.66 -17.44 10.18
N LEU A 142 6.38 -17.62 10.49
CA LEU A 142 5.42 -18.25 9.61
C LEU A 142 4.13 -17.44 9.50
N ARG A 143 3.48 -17.53 8.34
CA ARG A 143 2.07 -17.16 8.16
C ARG A 143 1.34 -18.31 7.49
N VAL A 144 0.09 -18.51 7.86
CA VAL A 144 -0.77 -19.52 7.26
C VAL A 144 -1.99 -18.85 6.65
N SER A 145 -2.44 -19.38 5.52
CA SER A 145 -3.68 -18.97 4.90
C SER A 145 -4.84 -19.89 5.30
N LEU A 146 -6.03 -19.33 5.43
CA LEU A 146 -7.28 -20.05 5.67
C LEU A 146 -8.30 -19.69 4.61
N ALA A 147 -9.06 -20.66 4.13
CA ALA A 147 -10.18 -20.39 3.24
C ALA A 147 -11.33 -19.74 4.03
N ARG A 148 -11.69 -18.51 3.65
CA ARG A 148 -12.59 -17.68 4.44
C ARG A 148 -14.00 -18.24 4.58
N SER A 149 -14.50 -18.91 3.54
CA SER A 149 -15.84 -19.49 3.51
C SER A 149 -16.00 -20.75 4.38
N GLN A 150 -14.90 -21.26 4.95
CA GLN A 150 -14.91 -22.52 5.69
C GLN A 150 -14.97 -22.33 7.21
N LEU A 151 -14.94 -21.08 7.70
CA LEU A 151 -15.00 -20.75 9.12
C LEU A 151 -16.28 -19.99 9.46
N PRO A 152 -17.10 -20.47 10.40
CA PRO A 152 -18.24 -19.71 10.91
C PRO A 152 -17.81 -18.38 11.53
N ALA A 153 -18.64 -17.34 11.42
CA ALA A 153 -18.34 -16.03 12.01
C ALA A 153 -18.22 -16.07 13.55
N SER A 154 -18.88 -17.04 14.19
CA SER A 154 -18.83 -17.30 15.63
C SER A 154 -17.59 -18.08 16.08
N ALA A 155 -16.76 -18.57 15.16
CA ALA A 155 -15.53 -19.27 15.50
C ALA A 155 -14.48 -18.31 16.09
N SER A 156 -13.51 -18.85 16.80
CA SER A 156 -12.30 -18.13 17.23
C SER A 156 -11.07 -18.87 16.73
N LEU A 157 -10.16 -18.16 16.07
CA LEU A 157 -8.85 -18.68 15.68
C LEU A 157 -7.81 -18.17 16.67
N ARG A 158 -7.06 -19.08 17.27
CA ARG A 158 -5.91 -18.79 18.13
C ARG A 158 -4.62 -19.23 17.44
N LEU A 159 -3.59 -18.40 17.53
CA LEU A 159 -2.31 -18.62 16.85
C LEU A 159 -1.14 -18.44 17.83
N PHE A 160 -0.19 -19.35 17.78
CA PHE A 160 1.01 -19.30 18.62
C PHE A 160 2.15 -20.16 18.03
N GLY A 161 3.39 -19.77 18.30
CA GLY A 161 4.57 -20.55 17.99
C GLY A 161 4.88 -21.57 19.09
N ARG A 162 5.79 -22.51 18.83
CA ARG A 162 6.16 -23.54 19.82
C ARG A 162 6.76 -22.97 21.12
N ALA A 163 7.43 -21.83 21.05
CA ALA A 163 8.02 -21.16 22.21
C ALA A 163 7.03 -20.27 22.97
N ASP A 164 5.85 -20.02 22.40
CA ASP A 164 4.88 -19.11 23.00
C ASP A 164 4.05 -19.83 24.06
N THR A 165 3.84 -19.14 25.19
CA THR A 165 2.94 -19.60 26.26
C THR A 165 1.55 -18.96 26.16
N GLN A 166 1.34 -18.14 25.13
CA GLN A 166 0.15 -17.32 24.95
C GLN A 166 -0.22 -17.25 23.45
N ALA A 167 -1.49 -17.42 23.16
CA ALA A 167 -2.05 -17.35 21.82
C ALA A 167 -2.86 -16.06 21.62
N GLU A 168 -2.69 -15.43 20.46
CA GLU A 168 -3.52 -14.32 20.01
C GLU A 168 -4.82 -14.86 19.40
N ALA A 169 -5.97 -14.33 19.84
CA ALA A 169 -7.29 -14.73 19.35
C ALA A 169 -7.84 -13.76 18.29
N ILE A 170 -8.36 -14.33 17.21
CA ILE A 170 -8.92 -13.63 16.05
C ILE A 170 -10.32 -14.17 15.81
N SER A 171 -11.32 -13.30 15.70
CA SER A 171 -12.70 -13.74 15.51
C SER A 171 -12.95 -14.24 14.08
N GLY A 172 -13.83 -15.23 13.93
CA GLY A 172 -14.29 -15.71 12.63
C GLY A 172 -14.96 -14.60 11.80
N ALA A 173 -15.63 -13.65 12.47
CA ALA A 173 -16.20 -12.46 11.82
C ALA A 173 -15.12 -11.57 11.20
N GLU A 174 -13.98 -11.39 11.86
CA GLU A 174 -12.84 -10.64 11.31
C GLU A 174 -12.24 -11.36 10.09
N ILE A 175 -12.03 -12.68 10.19
CA ILE A 175 -11.57 -13.52 9.08
C ILE A 175 -12.55 -13.41 7.90
N ALA A 176 -13.86 -13.51 8.17
CA ALA A 176 -14.93 -13.33 7.19
C ALA A 176 -15.00 -11.90 6.62
N GLY A 177 -14.52 -10.89 7.35
CA GLY A 177 -14.45 -9.49 6.94
C GLY A 177 -13.25 -9.16 6.03
N ALA A 178 -12.19 -9.97 6.04
CA ALA A 178 -11.05 -9.82 5.12
C ALA A 178 -11.52 -10.07 3.66
N THR A 179 -11.42 -9.07 2.78
CA THR A 179 -12.13 -9.06 1.48
C THR A 179 -11.56 -9.93 0.37
N ALA A 180 -12.43 -10.23 -0.60
CA ALA A 180 -12.27 -10.55 -2.04
C ALA A 180 -11.25 -11.61 -2.50
N ALA A 181 -10.24 -11.96 -1.70
CA ALA A 181 -9.17 -12.87 -2.09
C ALA A 181 -9.51 -14.35 -1.91
N GLY A 182 -10.69 -14.67 -1.33
CA GLY A 182 -11.08 -16.03 -0.97
C GLY A 182 -10.30 -16.65 0.21
N VAL A 183 -9.15 -16.08 0.55
CA VAL A 183 -8.27 -16.50 1.65
C VAL A 183 -8.01 -15.36 2.63
N TYR A 184 -7.86 -15.74 3.89
CA TYR A 184 -7.34 -14.91 4.97
C TYR A 184 -5.90 -15.32 5.27
N TRP A 185 -4.99 -14.38 5.49
CA TRP A 185 -3.63 -14.66 5.95
C TRP A 185 -3.48 -14.28 7.42
N SER A 186 -2.97 -15.20 8.23
CA SER A 186 -2.69 -14.96 9.65
C SER A 186 -1.69 -13.81 9.86
N PRO A 187 -1.66 -13.20 11.06
CA PRO A 187 -0.46 -12.49 11.52
C PRO A 187 0.78 -13.38 11.42
N PRO A 188 1.98 -12.78 11.29
CA PRO A 188 3.22 -13.54 11.39
C PRO A 188 3.43 -14.02 12.81
N VAL A 189 3.75 -15.31 12.96
CA VAL A 189 4.14 -15.96 14.21
C VAL A 189 5.63 -16.24 14.17
N ALA A 190 6.35 -15.95 15.25
CA ALA A 190 7.79 -16.13 15.30
C ALA A 190 8.17 -17.63 15.45
N GLY A 191 9.30 -18.00 14.86
CA GLY A 191 9.85 -19.35 14.92
C GLY A 191 9.53 -20.21 13.69
N ASP A 192 9.93 -21.47 13.78
CA ASP A 192 9.88 -22.46 12.71
C ASP A 192 8.61 -23.32 12.72
N SER A 193 7.65 -22.98 13.58
CA SER A 193 6.38 -23.67 13.71
C SER A 193 5.25 -22.71 14.07
N ILE A 194 4.06 -23.01 13.57
CA ILE A 194 2.83 -22.27 13.87
C ILE A 194 1.74 -23.27 14.25
N THR A 195 1.13 -23.06 15.42
CA THR A 195 -0.03 -23.82 15.86
C THR A 195 -1.27 -22.95 15.70
N LEU A 196 -2.29 -23.51 15.06
CA LEU A 196 -3.63 -22.97 14.95
C LEU A 196 -4.54 -23.77 15.87
N GLU A 197 -5.25 -23.09 16.75
CA GLU A 197 -6.41 -23.64 17.46
C GLU A 197 -7.66 -22.94 16.96
N ILE A 198 -8.62 -23.70 16.43
CA ILE A 198 -9.89 -23.17 15.95
C ILE A 198 -10.96 -23.65 16.92
N LEU A 199 -11.63 -22.71 17.57
CA LEU A 199 -12.67 -22.95 18.56
C LEU A 199 -14.04 -22.65 17.94
N LEU A 200 -14.99 -23.55 18.19
CA LEU A 200 -16.41 -23.37 17.88
C LEU A 200 -17.19 -23.31 19.20
N PRO A 201 -18.11 -22.35 19.36
CA PRO A 201 -18.92 -22.27 20.55
C PRO A 201 -19.95 -23.41 20.62
N PRO A 202 -20.57 -23.63 21.80
CA PRO A 202 -21.60 -24.65 21.97
C PRO A 202 -22.74 -24.49 20.95
N GLY A 203 -23.20 -25.62 20.41
CA GLY A 203 -24.29 -25.65 19.42
C GLY A 203 -23.87 -25.30 17.98
N VAL A 204 -22.59 -25.00 17.73
CA VAL A 204 -22.07 -24.79 16.37
C VAL A 204 -21.38 -26.05 15.86
N SER A 205 -21.89 -26.61 14.78
CA SER A 205 -21.32 -27.81 14.15
C SER A 205 -19.98 -27.52 13.47
N ALA A 206 -19.06 -28.48 13.56
CA ALA A 206 -17.81 -28.45 12.82
C ALA A 206 -18.04 -28.35 11.30
N PRO A 207 -17.21 -27.59 10.57
CA PRO A 207 -17.31 -27.50 9.12
C PRO A 207 -17.02 -28.86 8.48
N ALA A 208 -17.79 -29.21 7.43
CA ALA A 208 -17.62 -30.48 6.72
C ALA A 208 -16.25 -30.62 6.05
N LYS A 209 -15.65 -29.50 5.64
CA LYS A 209 -14.32 -29.43 5.02
C LYS A 209 -13.63 -28.12 5.41
N LEU A 210 -12.55 -28.23 6.17
CA LEU A 210 -11.62 -27.13 6.39
C LEU A 210 -10.28 -27.44 5.71
N ARG A 211 -9.67 -26.43 5.07
CA ARG A 211 -8.40 -26.52 4.35
C ARG A 211 -7.49 -25.35 4.72
N LEU A 212 -6.20 -25.65 4.82
CA LEU A 212 -5.13 -24.67 4.95
C LEU A 212 -4.34 -24.68 3.63
N PRO A 213 -4.58 -23.76 2.68
CA PRO A 213 -4.05 -23.91 1.32
C PRO A 213 -2.56 -23.57 1.17
N ARG A 214 -2.07 -22.57 1.89
CA ARG A 214 -0.71 -22.03 1.74
C ARG A 214 -0.06 -21.67 3.08
N LEU A 215 1.26 -21.79 3.12
CA LEU A 215 2.13 -21.26 4.17
C LEU A 215 3.09 -20.23 3.56
N SER A 216 3.32 -19.11 4.23
CA SER A 216 4.48 -18.25 3.99
C SER A 216 5.57 -18.61 5.00
N HIS A 217 6.72 -19.06 4.49
CA HIS A 217 7.93 -19.32 5.24
C HIS A 217 8.80 -18.07 5.21
N LEU A 218 8.91 -17.38 6.35
CA LEU A 218 9.68 -16.14 6.46
C LEU A 218 11.14 -16.47 6.82
N ALA A 219 12.06 -16.09 5.95
CA ALA A 219 13.50 -16.20 6.17
C ALA A 219 14.03 -15.06 7.07
N ARG A 220 13.26 -13.99 7.24
CA ARG A 220 13.56 -12.89 8.16
C ARG A 220 12.32 -12.44 8.90
N TRP A 221 12.52 -11.94 10.11
CA TRP A 221 11.42 -11.42 10.91
C TRP A 221 10.89 -10.09 10.34
N PRO A 222 9.60 -10.01 10.00
CA PRO A 222 8.96 -8.80 9.51
C PRO A 222 8.86 -7.70 10.56
N TRP A 223 9.35 -7.84 11.80
CA TRP A 223 9.40 -6.73 12.76
C TRP A 223 10.77 -6.57 13.43
N ALA A 224 11.84 -7.11 12.82
CA ALA A 224 13.21 -7.00 13.34
C ALA A 224 13.61 -5.54 13.63
N THR A 225 14.17 -5.30 14.82
CA THR A 225 14.68 -3.98 15.26
C THR A 225 16.16 -3.80 14.94
N ASP A 226 16.94 -4.88 15.02
CA ASP A 226 18.39 -4.87 14.89
C ASP A 226 18.85 -6.07 14.05
N ASP A 227 18.96 -5.88 12.73
CA ASP A 227 19.45 -6.92 11.81
C ASP A 227 20.92 -6.63 11.45
N PRO A 228 21.91 -7.46 11.85
CA PRO A 228 23.31 -7.20 11.55
C PRO A 228 23.68 -7.49 10.09
N ASP A 229 22.89 -8.27 9.33
CA ASP A 229 23.14 -8.62 7.92
C ASP A 229 22.77 -7.49 6.93
N LEU A 230 22.52 -6.30 7.46
CA LEU A 230 22.07 -5.13 6.71
C LEU A 230 23.17 -4.40 5.91
N ASP A 231 24.31 -5.07 5.72
CA ASP A 231 25.56 -4.44 5.35
C ASP A 231 25.53 -3.66 4.01
N ARG A 232 25.95 -2.40 4.13
CA ARG A 232 26.14 -1.31 3.14
C ARG A 232 24.95 -0.36 2.90
N PRO A 233 23.80 -0.71 2.28
CA PRO A 233 22.74 0.27 1.98
C PRO A 233 21.99 0.79 3.22
N ALA A 234 21.82 -0.01 4.27
CA ALA A 234 21.11 0.43 5.47
C ALA A 234 21.94 1.38 6.35
N ARG A 235 23.27 1.40 6.20
CA ARG A 235 24.16 2.21 7.04
C ARG A 235 24.15 3.69 6.68
N CYS A 236 23.81 4.06 5.43
CA CYS A 236 23.60 5.47 5.11
C CYS A 236 22.28 5.99 5.67
N ALA A 237 21.23 5.16 5.72
CA ALA A 237 19.92 5.55 6.25
C ALA A 237 20.07 5.99 7.71
N LYS A 238 19.70 7.24 8.00
CA LYS A 238 19.99 7.83 9.30
C LYS A 238 18.86 7.52 10.30
N PRO A 239 19.18 7.25 11.58
CA PRO A 239 18.15 7.21 12.63
C PRO A 239 17.38 8.54 12.66
N LEU A 240 16.11 8.52 13.05
CA LEU A 240 15.37 9.77 13.24
C LEU A 240 16.16 10.73 14.14
N PRO A 241 16.30 12.00 13.75
CA PRO A 241 16.96 12.99 14.60
C PRO A 241 16.06 13.32 15.80
N ALA A 242 16.64 13.89 16.85
CA ALA A 242 15.91 14.37 18.03
C ALA A 242 15.11 15.66 17.73
N SER A 243 14.30 15.66 16.67
CA SER A 243 13.36 16.72 16.34
C SER A 243 11.94 16.26 16.63
N GLN A 244 11.17 17.06 17.36
CA GLN A 244 9.79 16.74 17.72
C GLN A 244 8.91 16.55 16.48
N ASP A 245 9.05 17.41 15.47
CA ASP A 245 8.21 17.37 14.27
C ASP A 245 8.40 16.08 13.45
N LEU A 246 9.65 15.66 13.21
CA LEU A 246 9.91 14.39 12.49
C LEU A 246 9.50 13.18 13.31
N THR A 247 9.61 13.24 14.64
CA THR A 247 9.18 12.15 15.52
C THR A 247 7.66 11.99 15.45
N VAL A 248 6.91 13.10 15.42
CA VAL A 248 5.45 13.08 15.24
C VAL A 248 5.08 12.56 13.85
N LEU A 249 5.70 13.08 12.79
CA LEU A 249 5.43 12.67 11.41
C LEU A 249 5.78 11.20 11.15
N ALA A 250 6.82 10.68 11.80
CA ALA A 250 7.21 9.27 11.72
C ALA A 250 6.14 8.30 12.26
N ARG A 251 5.19 8.77 13.08
CA ARG A 251 4.02 7.99 13.53
C ARG A 251 2.95 7.82 12.45
N ALA A 252 3.05 8.56 11.34
CA ALA A 252 2.25 8.31 10.13
C ALA A 252 2.88 7.24 9.22
N THR A 253 4.16 6.91 9.43
CA THR A 253 4.93 5.95 8.62
C THR A 253 4.91 4.56 9.23
N VAL A 254 4.44 3.58 8.46
CA VAL A 254 4.25 2.20 8.90
C VAL A 254 5.09 1.19 8.12
N ARG A 255 5.44 0.07 8.76
CA ARG A 255 6.02 -1.09 8.07
C ARG A 255 4.89 -1.97 7.57
N LEU A 256 4.96 -2.38 6.31
CA LEU A 256 4.01 -3.29 5.68
C LEU A 256 4.67 -4.65 5.49
N LEU A 257 3.96 -5.71 5.87
CA LEU A 257 4.21 -7.07 5.40
C LEU A 257 3.10 -7.44 4.43
N VAL A 258 3.48 -7.65 3.17
CA VAL A 258 2.59 -8.09 2.09
C VAL A 258 2.85 -9.56 1.83
N THR A 259 1.80 -10.37 1.68
CA THR A 259 1.90 -11.77 1.24
C THR A 259 1.09 -11.97 -0.04
N ASP A 260 1.79 -12.37 -1.09
CA ASP A 260 1.19 -12.67 -2.38
C ASP A 260 0.39 -13.99 -2.31
N PRO A 261 -0.56 -14.25 -3.24
CA PRO A 261 -1.42 -15.44 -3.19
C PRO A 261 -0.68 -16.79 -3.20
N ASP A 262 0.53 -16.82 -3.74
CA ASP A 262 1.39 -18.01 -3.74
C ASP A 262 2.05 -18.27 -2.38
N GLY A 263 2.05 -17.28 -1.48
CA GLY A 263 2.65 -17.27 -0.15
C GLY A 263 4.00 -16.55 -0.09
N ALA A 264 4.52 -15.99 -1.19
CA ALA A 264 5.70 -15.15 -1.14
C ALA A 264 5.43 -13.88 -0.31
N SER A 265 6.42 -13.44 0.46
CA SER A 265 6.27 -12.29 1.36
C SER A 265 7.37 -11.27 1.19
N ARG A 266 6.99 -10.00 1.28
CA ARG A 266 7.88 -8.85 1.16
C ARG A 266 7.50 -7.75 2.15
N VAL A 267 8.48 -6.91 2.46
CA VAL A 267 8.29 -5.73 3.29
C VAL A 267 8.37 -4.46 2.47
N CYS A 268 7.48 -3.53 2.81
CA CYS A 268 7.40 -2.19 2.23
C CYS A 268 7.12 -1.16 3.34
N THR A 269 7.07 0.10 2.96
CA THR A 269 6.63 1.22 3.79
C THR A 269 5.25 1.69 3.34
N GLY A 270 4.46 2.27 4.26
CA GLY A 270 3.24 2.99 3.92
C GLY A 270 3.07 4.24 4.78
N VAL A 271 2.15 5.11 4.36
CA VAL A 271 1.84 6.38 5.04
C VAL A 271 0.35 6.51 5.23
N LEU A 272 -0.10 6.75 6.46
CA LEU A 272 -1.50 7.12 6.70
C LEU A 272 -1.76 8.56 6.30
N LEU A 273 -2.91 8.81 5.67
CA LEU A 273 -3.28 10.13 5.14
C LEU A 273 -4.47 10.73 5.89
N ASN A 274 -4.42 12.03 6.08
CA ASN A 274 -5.57 12.83 6.51
C ASN A 274 -6.48 13.17 5.32
N SER A 275 -7.73 13.56 5.60
CA SER A 275 -8.69 14.06 4.62
C SER A 275 -9.16 15.48 4.96
N THR A 276 -9.75 16.17 4.00
CA THR A 276 -10.43 17.46 4.22
C THR A 276 -11.89 17.40 3.72
N PRO A 277 -12.90 17.60 4.59
CA PRO A 277 -12.78 17.71 6.05
C PRO A 277 -12.20 16.44 6.70
N PRO A 278 -11.66 16.51 7.93
CA PRO A 278 -11.07 15.36 8.61
C PRO A 278 -12.15 14.33 8.93
N THR A 279 -12.04 13.15 8.33
CA THR A 279 -12.97 12.02 8.55
C THR A 279 -12.41 10.97 9.50
N PHE A 280 -11.12 11.06 9.83
CA PHE A 280 -10.35 10.03 10.56
C PHE A 280 -10.41 8.63 9.92
N THR A 281 -10.82 8.53 8.67
CA THR A 281 -10.77 7.27 7.92
C THR A 281 -9.31 6.89 7.68
N PRO A 282 -8.87 5.67 8.04
CA PRO A 282 -7.47 5.26 7.92
C PRO A 282 -7.14 4.89 6.46
N TYR A 283 -6.99 5.91 5.63
CA TYR A 283 -6.43 5.74 4.29
C TYR A 283 -4.92 5.55 4.38
N LEU A 284 -4.43 4.46 3.82
CA LEU A 284 -3.02 4.11 3.78
C LEU A 284 -2.54 4.19 2.34
N LEU A 285 -1.50 4.97 2.11
CA LEU A 285 -0.85 5.10 0.83
C LEU A 285 0.46 4.31 0.82
N THR A 286 0.77 3.63 -0.28
CA THR A 286 2.00 2.84 -0.48
C THR A 286 2.31 2.75 -1.98
N ALA A 287 3.39 2.06 -2.35
CA ALA A 287 3.75 1.89 -3.75
C ALA A 287 2.87 0.83 -4.45
N ALA A 288 2.59 0.99 -5.74
CA ALA A 288 1.79 0.04 -6.52
C ALA A 288 2.52 -1.29 -6.70
N HIS A 289 3.83 -1.28 -6.90
CA HIS A 289 4.62 -2.50 -6.91
C HIS A 289 4.62 -3.21 -5.54
N CYS A 290 4.31 -2.51 -4.43
CA CYS A 290 4.08 -3.12 -3.12
C CYS A 290 2.68 -3.76 -3.02
N VAL A 291 1.63 -3.04 -3.40
CA VAL A 291 0.25 -3.53 -3.35
C VAL A 291 -0.52 -3.02 -4.57
N SER A 292 -0.82 -3.90 -5.51
CA SER A 292 -1.59 -3.58 -6.73
C SER A 292 -2.88 -4.38 -6.86
N THR A 293 -3.10 -5.37 -5.99
CA THR A 293 -4.28 -6.24 -6.05
C THR A 293 -5.08 -6.26 -4.75
N PRO A 294 -6.40 -6.53 -4.80
CA PRO A 294 -7.20 -6.73 -3.60
C PRO A 294 -6.70 -7.88 -2.70
N ALA A 295 -6.09 -8.91 -3.30
CA ALA A 295 -5.52 -10.04 -2.54
C ALA A 295 -4.31 -9.62 -1.70
N GLN A 296 -3.39 -8.84 -2.29
CA GLN A 296 -2.27 -8.26 -1.55
C GLN A 296 -2.75 -7.31 -0.44
N ALA A 297 -3.73 -6.44 -0.73
CA ALA A 297 -4.29 -5.53 0.27
C ALA A 297 -4.95 -6.27 1.45
N ALA A 298 -5.65 -7.39 1.18
CA ALA A 298 -6.26 -8.23 2.21
C ALA A 298 -5.22 -9.01 3.03
N SER A 299 -4.02 -9.24 2.48
CA SER A 299 -2.94 -9.99 3.14
C SER A 299 -2.13 -9.19 4.17
N LEU A 300 -2.33 -7.87 4.25
CA LEU A 300 -1.45 -7.00 5.00
C LEU A 300 -1.37 -7.39 6.48
N ALA A 301 -0.15 -7.40 7.01
CA ALA A 301 0.12 -7.16 8.42
C ALA A 301 0.92 -5.86 8.55
N ILE A 302 0.60 -5.03 9.55
CA ILE A 302 1.17 -3.68 9.68
C ILE A 302 1.91 -3.57 11.00
N GLY A 303 3.14 -3.06 10.93
CA GLY A 303 3.95 -2.66 12.07
C GLY A 303 3.88 -1.15 12.28
N TRP A 304 3.25 -0.75 13.38
CA TRP A 304 3.02 0.62 13.81
C TRP A 304 4.17 1.12 14.67
N LEU A 305 4.56 2.39 14.50
CA LEU A 305 5.31 3.10 15.53
C LEU A 305 4.30 3.90 16.37
N THR A 306 4.22 3.59 17.66
CA THR A 306 3.41 4.33 18.64
C THR A 306 4.32 5.09 19.60
N ALA A 307 3.74 5.98 20.41
CA ALA A 307 4.48 6.64 21.49
C ALA A 307 5.08 5.66 22.52
N SER A 308 4.46 4.48 22.66
CA SER A 308 4.86 3.45 23.63
C SER A 308 5.73 2.33 23.03
N GLY A 309 6.11 2.44 21.75
CA GLY A 309 6.91 1.44 21.05
C GLY A 309 6.26 0.90 19.78
N VAL A 310 6.80 -0.22 19.27
CA VAL A 310 6.32 -0.86 18.04
C VAL A 310 5.24 -1.89 18.35
N VAL A 311 4.10 -1.79 17.67
CA VAL A 311 2.98 -2.75 17.76
C VAL A 311 2.70 -3.29 16.36
N SER A 312 2.44 -4.59 16.23
CA SER A 312 2.00 -5.18 14.97
C SER A 312 0.57 -5.68 15.08
N ALA A 313 -0.21 -5.56 14.01
CA ALA A 313 -1.59 -6.06 13.96
C ALA A 313 -1.92 -6.59 12.55
N PRO A 314 -2.95 -7.46 12.41
CA PRO A 314 -3.59 -7.68 11.12
C PRO A 314 -3.94 -6.32 10.48
N GLY A 315 -3.52 -6.13 9.24
CA GLY A 315 -3.63 -4.87 8.51
C GLY A 315 -4.61 -4.92 7.35
N ALA A 316 -5.46 -5.95 7.29
CA ALA A 316 -6.33 -6.22 6.16
C ALA A 316 -7.00 -4.94 5.65
N ALA A 317 -6.78 -4.63 4.38
CA ALA A 317 -7.21 -3.39 3.75
C ALA A 317 -8.05 -3.66 2.51
N ALA A 318 -8.83 -2.65 2.11
CA ALA A 318 -9.45 -2.59 0.79
C ALA A 318 -8.57 -1.76 -0.13
N LEU A 319 -8.15 -2.32 -1.28
CA LEU A 319 -7.57 -1.53 -2.36
C LEU A 319 -8.64 -0.57 -2.90
N ARG A 320 -8.37 0.72 -2.86
CA ARG A 320 -9.27 1.77 -3.39
C ARG A 320 -8.85 2.21 -4.77
N TYR A 321 -7.55 2.36 -4.96
CA TYR A 321 -7.01 2.79 -6.22
C TYR A 321 -5.55 2.36 -6.36
N THR A 322 -5.13 2.10 -7.59
CA THR A 322 -3.74 1.83 -7.94
C THR A 322 -3.44 2.54 -9.25
N LEU A 323 -2.31 3.26 -9.31
CA LEU A 323 -1.82 3.95 -10.50
C LEU A 323 -0.39 3.51 -10.77
N PRO A 324 -0.17 2.55 -11.67
CA PRO A 324 1.16 2.07 -12.00
C PRO A 324 2.11 3.18 -12.48
N HIS A 325 1.60 4.20 -13.19
CA HIS A 325 2.39 5.29 -13.77
C HIS A 325 3.03 6.25 -12.76
N THR A 326 2.50 6.32 -11.55
CA THR A 326 3.13 7.04 -10.42
C THR A 326 3.54 6.05 -9.33
N ASP A 327 3.47 4.74 -9.64
CA ASP A 327 3.72 3.64 -8.74
C ASP A 327 3.05 3.84 -7.37
N THR A 328 1.79 4.30 -7.35
CA THR A 328 1.09 4.66 -6.11
C THR A 328 -0.19 3.88 -5.95
N SER A 329 -0.47 3.42 -4.72
CA SER A 329 -1.73 2.76 -4.37
C SER A 329 -2.33 3.32 -3.09
N LEU A 330 -3.63 3.56 -3.14
CA LEU A 330 -4.43 3.99 -2.00
C LEU A 330 -5.25 2.81 -1.48
N LEU A 331 -5.10 2.55 -0.19
CA LEU A 331 -5.80 1.52 0.55
C LEU A 331 -6.69 2.17 1.62
N ARG A 332 -7.76 1.48 2.04
CA ARG A 332 -8.49 1.80 3.26
C ARG A 332 -8.35 0.66 4.24
N LEU A 333 -7.77 0.91 5.41
CA LEU A 333 -7.66 -0.10 6.45
C LEU A 333 -9.06 -0.45 6.99
N ARG A 334 -9.24 -1.72 7.37
CA ARG A 334 -10.50 -2.21 7.95
C ARG A 334 -10.55 -2.01 9.45
N GLN A 335 -9.41 -2.16 10.11
CA GLN A 335 -9.26 -1.93 11.53
C GLN A 335 -8.78 -0.51 11.78
N PRO A 336 -9.23 0.12 12.87
CA PRO A 336 -8.69 1.42 13.26
C PRO A 336 -7.21 1.28 13.66
N PRO A 337 -6.36 2.26 13.32
CA PRO A 337 -4.98 2.28 13.78
C PRO A 337 -4.89 2.37 15.31
N PRO A 338 -3.80 1.87 15.93
CA PRO A 338 -3.57 2.05 17.36
C PRO A 338 -3.55 3.52 17.80
N THR A 339 -3.83 3.77 19.08
CA THR A 339 -3.72 5.10 19.68
C THR A 339 -2.32 5.70 19.52
N GLY A 340 -2.25 7.00 19.26
CA GLY A 340 -0.98 7.73 19.07
C GLY A 340 -0.42 7.67 17.65
N VAL A 341 -1.16 7.08 16.70
CA VAL A 341 -0.84 7.14 15.27
C VAL A 341 -1.27 8.50 14.69
N VAL A 342 -0.50 8.99 13.71
CA VAL A 342 -0.74 10.27 13.02
C VAL A 342 -1.24 10.00 11.60
N LEU A 343 -2.21 10.80 11.14
CA LEU A 343 -2.59 10.89 9.73
C LEU A 343 -1.81 12.05 9.10
N ALA A 344 -0.95 11.76 8.13
CA ALA A 344 -0.13 12.76 7.47
C ALA A 344 -0.97 13.73 6.64
N GLY A 345 -0.63 15.01 6.72
CA GLY A 345 -1.08 16.00 5.76
C GLY A 345 -0.43 15.78 4.40
N TRP A 346 -1.03 16.34 3.36
CA TRP A 346 -0.55 16.24 1.99
C TRP A 346 -0.75 17.55 1.24
N SER A 347 -0.02 17.73 0.14
CA SER A 347 -0.13 18.91 -0.72
C SER A 347 -0.12 18.52 -2.20
N THR A 348 -0.94 19.21 -2.99
CA THR A 348 -0.88 19.18 -4.46
C THR A 348 -0.19 20.43 -5.03
N LEU A 349 0.49 21.21 -4.18
CA LEU A 349 1.32 22.34 -4.63
C LEU A 349 2.54 21.82 -5.40
N PRO A 350 2.97 22.52 -6.46
CA PRO A 350 4.22 22.18 -7.16
C PRO A 350 5.41 22.19 -6.20
N VAL A 351 6.30 21.21 -6.36
CA VAL A 351 7.57 21.14 -5.64
C VAL A 351 8.62 21.89 -6.46
N SER A 352 9.32 22.86 -5.85
CA SER A 352 10.44 23.57 -6.49
C SER A 352 11.79 22.90 -6.17
N GLY A 353 12.76 23.05 -7.08
CA GLY A 353 14.09 22.44 -6.98
C GLY A 353 14.81 22.70 -5.65
N ASP A 354 14.72 23.93 -5.14
CA ASP A 354 15.44 24.35 -3.93
C ASP A 354 14.74 23.98 -2.62
N THR A 355 13.54 23.39 -2.66
CA THR A 355 12.80 23.05 -1.45
C THR A 355 13.49 21.89 -0.72
N PRO A 356 13.83 22.02 0.58
CA PRO A 356 14.35 20.89 1.34
C PRO A 356 13.26 19.84 1.51
N LEU A 357 13.55 18.62 1.06
CA LEU A 357 12.63 17.50 1.10
C LEU A 357 13.14 16.43 2.05
N ILE A 358 12.22 15.78 2.76
CA ILE A 358 12.52 14.72 3.72
C ILE A 358 11.69 13.50 3.39
N THR A 359 12.29 12.32 3.49
CA THR A 359 11.56 11.05 3.46
C THR A 359 11.72 10.30 4.78
N LEU A 360 10.64 9.67 5.22
CA LEU A 360 10.59 8.80 6.39
C LEU A 360 10.25 7.39 5.93
N HIS A 361 11.09 6.41 6.24
CA HIS A 361 11.01 5.09 5.63
C HIS A 361 11.47 3.94 6.54
N ARG A 362 11.17 2.70 6.12
CA ARG A 362 11.49 1.45 6.83
C ARG A 362 12.42 0.55 5.99
N PRO A 363 13.71 0.90 5.85
CA PRO A 363 14.60 0.20 4.94
C PRO A 363 14.82 -1.25 5.39
N ARG A 364 14.59 -2.20 4.49
CA ARG A 364 14.58 -3.66 4.74
C ARG A 364 13.63 -4.06 5.88
N GLY A 365 12.68 -3.18 6.21
CA GLY A 365 11.77 -3.31 7.32
C GLY A 365 12.28 -2.81 8.68
N GLN A 366 13.47 -2.25 8.79
CA GLN A 366 13.98 -1.71 10.06
C GLN A 366 13.08 -0.64 10.72
N PRO A 367 13.38 -0.25 11.97
CA PRO A 367 12.82 0.95 12.58
C PRO A 367 12.90 2.19 11.66
N ASN A 368 12.07 3.19 11.93
CA ASN A 368 12.00 4.41 11.14
C ASN A 368 13.39 5.04 10.94
N ARG A 369 13.72 5.32 9.67
CA ARG A 369 14.89 6.07 9.25
C ARG A 369 14.44 7.30 8.46
N TYR A 370 15.36 8.24 8.28
CA TYR A 370 15.15 9.39 7.43
C TYR A 370 16.27 9.58 6.40
N ALA A 371 15.91 10.25 5.31
CA ALA A 371 16.83 10.89 4.38
C ALA A 371 16.32 12.29 4.04
N ARG A 372 17.25 13.19 3.71
CA ARG A 372 16.98 14.58 3.33
C ARG A 372 17.71 14.89 2.04
N GLY A 373 17.03 15.56 1.14
CA GLY A 373 17.51 15.87 -0.19
C GLY A 373 16.84 17.09 -0.81
N ALA A 374 17.08 17.26 -2.09
CA ALA A 374 16.46 18.29 -2.93
C ALA A 374 15.99 17.68 -4.24
N LEU A 375 14.98 18.30 -4.85
CA LEU A 375 14.49 17.89 -6.16
C LEU A 375 15.52 18.29 -7.22
N ILE A 376 16.04 17.32 -7.96
CA ILE A 376 16.98 17.57 -9.05
C ILE A 376 16.32 17.48 -10.43
N GLU A 377 15.21 16.75 -10.54
CA GLU A 377 14.52 16.55 -11.81
C GLU A 377 13.04 16.18 -11.57
N SER A 378 12.15 16.80 -12.35
CA SER A 378 10.75 16.42 -12.47
C SER A 378 10.59 15.62 -13.74
N ILE A 379 10.32 14.32 -13.62
CA ILE A 379 10.23 13.42 -14.77
C ILE A 379 8.80 13.45 -15.30
N HIS A 380 8.66 13.77 -16.58
CA HIS A 380 7.36 13.94 -17.23
C HIS A 380 6.89 12.65 -17.90
N CYS A 381 5.58 12.46 -18.04
CA CYS A 381 5.04 11.18 -18.53
C CYS A 381 5.61 10.77 -19.91
N ALA A 382 5.90 11.73 -20.79
CA ALA A 382 6.37 11.47 -22.15
C ALA A 382 7.82 10.99 -22.20
N GLU A 383 8.60 11.25 -21.15
CA GLU A 383 10.01 10.85 -21.07
C GLU A 383 10.18 9.38 -20.67
N VAL A 384 9.11 8.78 -20.12
CA VAL A 384 9.13 7.43 -19.54
C VAL A 384 8.05 6.51 -20.14
N ASP A 385 7.41 6.91 -21.24
CA ASP A 385 6.27 6.20 -21.87
C ASP A 385 5.17 5.81 -20.85
N LEU A 386 4.98 6.65 -19.83
CA LEU A 386 3.95 6.49 -18.81
C LEU A 386 2.68 7.30 -19.12
N CYS A 387 2.60 7.91 -20.31
CA CYS A 387 1.42 8.64 -20.74
C CYS A 387 0.30 7.69 -21.19
N GLU A 388 -0.89 7.85 -20.60
CA GLU A 388 -2.13 7.35 -21.22
C GLU A 388 -2.54 8.26 -22.39
N ALA A 389 -3.46 7.80 -23.23
CA ALA A 389 -3.93 8.56 -24.40
C ALA A 389 -4.47 9.98 -24.07
N ASP A 390 -4.96 10.18 -22.83
CA ASP A 390 -5.50 11.46 -22.34
C ASP A 390 -4.55 12.18 -21.36
N ALA A 391 -3.28 11.75 -21.27
CA ALA A 391 -2.27 12.37 -20.41
C ALA A 391 -1.74 13.67 -21.03
N GLU A 392 -1.57 14.72 -20.23
CA GLU A 392 -0.81 15.89 -20.67
C GLU A 392 0.66 15.47 -20.75
N PRO A 393 1.33 15.57 -21.92
CA PRO A 393 2.69 15.06 -22.09
C PRO A 393 3.71 15.64 -21.11
N ARG A 394 3.45 16.85 -20.61
CA ARG A 394 4.29 17.57 -19.63
C ARG A 394 3.85 17.39 -18.18
N SER A 395 2.89 16.51 -17.89
CA SER A 395 2.52 16.24 -16.50
C SER A 395 3.64 15.47 -15.80
N THR A 396 4.08 16.00 -14.66
CA THR A 396 5.11 15.37 -13.82
C THR A 396 4.56 14.07 -13.24
N HIS A 397 5.29 12.97 -13.42
CA HIS A 397 4.90 11.66 -12.89
C HIS A 397 5.78 11.26 -11.72
N LEU A 398 7.08 11.56 -11.81
CA LEU A 398 8.05 11.24 -10.79
C LEU A 398 8.85 12.49 -10.39
N LEU A 399 9.19 12.56 -9.12
CA LEU A 399 10.09 13.53 -8.53
C LEU A 399 11.41 12.82 -8.22
N ARG A 400 12.50 13.21 -8.87
CA ARG A 400 13.82 12.64 -8.63
C ARG A 400 14.57 13.47 -7.60
N ILE A 401 14.91 12.84 -6.50
CA ILE A 401 15.51 13.47 -5.33
C ILE A 401 16.96 13.00 -5.18
N ASP A 402 17.88 13.96 -5.08
CA ASP A 402 19.26 13.67 -4.71
C ASP A 402 19.47 13.86 -3.20
N TRP A 403 20.24 12.96 -2.59
CA TRP A 403 20.36 12.86 -1.14
C TRP A 403 21.55 13.66 -0.61
N ALA A 404 21.26 14.71 0.16
CA ALA A 404 22.29 15.42 0.95
C ALA A 404 22.60 14.69 2.26
N THR A 405 21.65 13.94 2.81
CA THR A 405 21.82 13.16 4.04
C THR A 405 20.95 11.92 3.98
N GLY A 406 21.50 10.78 4.35
CA GLY A 406 20.76 9.53 4.32
C GLY A 406 20.63 8.96 2.91
N CYS A 407 19.73 8.00 2.76
CA CYS A 407 19.47 7.29 1.53
C CYS A 407 18.20 6.43 1.71
N THR A 408 17.69 5.86 0.63
CA THR A 408 16.66 4.82 0.65
C THR A 408 17.26 3.44 0.32
N ALA A 409 16.53 2.36 0.62
CA ALA A 409 16.94 1.00 0.30
C ALA A 409 15.71 0.12 0.04
N ALA A 410 15.93 -1.12 -0.41
CA ALA A 410 14.84 -2.10 -0.58
C ALA A 410 13.96 -2.16 0.69
N GLY A 411 12.64 -2.14 0.53
CA GLY A 411 11.68 -2.04 1.64
C GLY A 411 11.29 -0.62 2.06
N SER A 412 12.03 0.41 1.64
CA SER A 412 11.59 1.81 1.73
C SER A 412 10.42 2.12 0.80
N SER A 413 10.19 1.31 -0.23
CA SER A 413 9.11 1.46 -1.21
C SER A 413 7.78 1.82 -0.57
N GLY A 414 7.12 2.87 -1.06
CA GLY A 414 5.87 3.41 -0.50
C GLY A 414 6.06 4.43 0.63
N ALA A 415 7.30 4.80 0.96
CA ALA A 415 7.59 5.88 1.90
C ALA A 415 7.13 7.25 1.40
N GLY A 416 6.70 8.13 2.30
CA GLY A 416 6.32 9.49 1.96
C GLY A 416 7.53 10.39 1.72
N LEU A 417 7.41 11.29 0.76
CA LEU A 417 8.25 12.47 0.59
C LEU A 417 7.50 13.69 1.12
N TYR A 418 8.14 14.48 1.96
CA TYR A 418 7.52 15.60 2.67
C TYR A 418 8.22 16.92 2.36
N ASP A 419 7.41 17.96 2.17
CA ASP A 419 7.86 19.35 2.07
C ASP A 419 8.33 19.91 3.43
N ALA A 420 8.85 21.15 3.42
CA ALA A 420 9.29 21.83 4.64
C ALA A 420 8.16 22.08 5.66
N SER A 421 6.88 21.98 5.24
CA SER A 421 5.71 22.08 6.12
C SER A 421 5.24 20.71 6.65
N GLY A 422 5.96 19.62 6.36
CA GLY A 422 5.61 18.27 6.77
C GLY A 422 4.43 17.67 5.99
N ARG A 423 4.14 18.17 4.79
CA ARG A 423 3.05 17.67 3.94
C ARG A 423 3.60 16.71 2.89
N LEU A 424 2.93 15.58 2.72
CA LEU A 424 3.28 14.59 1.70
C LEU A 424 3.09 15.17 0.30
N VAL A 425 4.13 15.08 -0.52
CA VAL A 425 4.18 15.52 -1.92
C VAL A 425 4.55 14.40 -2.89
N GLY A 426 5.02 13.25 -2.38
CA GLY A 426 5.33 12.09 -3.22
C GLY A 426 5.48 10.78 -2.47
N VAL A 427 5.65 9.70 -3.22
CA VAL A 427 5.63 8.32 -2.74
C VAL A 427 6.80 7.56 -3.34
N LEU A 428 7.67 6.97 -2.51
CA LEU A 428 8.88 6.33 -3.01
C LEU A 428 8.54 5.16 -3.93
N SER A 429 8.95 5.25 -5.19
CA SER A 429 8.87 4.17 -6.16
C SER A 429 10.14 3.33 -6.15
N GLY A 430 11.29 3.99 -6.31
CA GLY A 430 12.58 3.31 -6.43
C GLY A 430 13.75 4.26 -6.27
N GLY A 431 14.96 3.74 -6.46
CA GLY A 431 16.15 4.57 -6.43
C GLY A 431 17.38 3.86 -6.95
N TYR A 432 18.35 4.67 -7.37
CA TYR A 432 19.60 4.22 -7.94
C TYR A 432 20.49 3.64 -6.82
N ARG A 433 20.93 2.40 -6.99
CA ARG A 433 21.74 1.69 -5.98
C ARG A 433 23.24 1.89 -6.23
N PRO A 434 24.08 1.88 -5.17
CA PRO A 434 23.71 1.71 -3.75
C PRO A 434 23.25 2.99 -3.04
N PHE A 435 23.58 4.19 -3.55
CA PHE A 435 23.34 5.48 -2.87
C PHE A 435 23.04 6.65 -3.84
N GLY A 436 22.41 6.38 -4.98
CA GLY A 436 22.07 7.40 -5.95
C GLY A 436 20.72 8.07 -5.67
N PRO A 437 20.26 8.92 -6.61
CA PRO A 437 18.96 9.58 -6.52
C PRO A 437 17.81 8.58 -6.36
N ALA A 438 16.67 9.07 -5.89
CA ALA A 438 15.47 8.27 -5.73
C ALA A 438 14.26 8.92 -6.40
N ASP A 439 13.42 8.10 -7.00
CA ASP A 439 12.25 8.53 -7.73
C ASP A 439 10.99 8.31 -6.89
N PHE A 440 10.20 9.37 -6.76
CA PHE A 440 8.96 9.39 -6.02
C PHE A 440 7.79 9.68 -6.95
N GLY A 441 6.77 8.84 -6.95
CA GLY A 441 5.48 9.14 -7.58
C GLY A 441 4.93 10.46 -7.09
N GLU A 442 4.68 11.41 -7.99
CA GLU A 442 4.18 12.72 -7.62
C GLU A 442 2.75 12.61 -7.07
N PHE A 443 2.54 13.08 -5.84
CA PHE A 443 1.23 12.98 -5.20
C PHE A 443 0.18 13.84 -5.91
N ALA A 444 0.54 15.02 -6.42
CA ALA A 444 -0.38 15.90 -7.14
C ALA A 444 -0.99 15.21 -8.38
N THR A 445 -0.14 14.56 -9.19
CA THR A 445 -0.57 13.79 -10.35
C THR A 445 -1.40 12.58 -9.94
N THR A 446 -0.99 11.84 -8.91
CA THR A 446 -1.79 10.72 -8.38
C THR A 446 -3.15 11.20 -7.87
N TYR A 447 -3.22 12.33 -7.16
CA TYR A 447 -4.45 12.89 -6.61
C TYR A 447 -5.45 13.23 -7.72
N ARG A 448 -4.97 13.87 -8.80
CA ARG A 448 -5.78 14.28 -9.94
C ARG A 448 -6.19 13.09 -10.81
N ARG A 449 -5.21 12.36 -11.35
CA ARG A 449 -5.43 11.24 -12.28
C ARG A 449 -6.11 10.07 -11.59
N GLY A 450 -5.67 9.78 -10.37
CA GLY A 450 -6.24 8.73 -9.54
C GLY A 450 -7.55 9.05 -8.86
N ARG A 451 -8.06 10.26 -9.07
CA ARG A 451 -9.28 10.76 -8.45
C ARG A 451 -9.28 10.56 -6.94
N LEU A 452 -8.12 10.70 -6.29
CA LEU A 452 -8.00 10.47 -4.85
C LEU A 452 -8.83 11.46 -4.04
N TRP A 453 -9.19 12.59 -4.64
CA TRP A 453 -10.18 13.52 -4.12
C TRP A 453 -11.48 12.85 -3.66
N ARG A 454 -11.93 11.75 -4.30
CA ARG A 454 -13.11 10.98 -3.85
C ARG A 454 -13.03 10.51 -2.40
N TRP A 455 -11.83 10.41 -1.84
CA TRP A 455 -11.57 9.94 -0.49
C TRP A 455 -10.89 10.98 0.40
N LEU A 456 -10.08 11.86 -0.19
CA LEU A 456 -9.16 12.72 0.56
C LEU A 456 -9.57 14.19 0.61
N GLY A 457 -10.33 14.71 -0.36
CA GLY A 457 -10.58 16.15 -0.42
C GLY A 457 -11.36 16.63 -1.64
N PRO A 458 -11.40 17.93 -1.92
CA PRO A 458 -12.14 18.44 -3.07
C PRO A 458 -11.49 18.01 -4.39
N PRO A 459 -12.28 17.90 -5.48
CA PRO A 459 -11.74 17.64 -6.80
C PRO A 459 -10.72 18.72 -7.20
N PRO A 460 -9.66 18.35 -7.95
CA PRO A 460 -8.73 19.31 -8.54
C PRO A 460 -9.45 20.17 -9.58
N PRO A 461 -8.86 21.33 -9.95
CA PRO A 461 -9.34 22.19 -11.02
C PRO A 461 -9.53 21.51 -12.37
#